data_AF-A0A8T7FKY2-F1
#
_entry.id   AF-A0A8T7FKY2-F1
#
_cell.length_a   1.000
_cell.length_b   1.000
_cell.length_c   1.000
_cell.angle_alpha   90.00
_cell.angle_beta   90.00
_cell.angle_gamma   90.00
#
_symmetry.space_group_name_H-M   'P 1'
#
loop_
_entity.id
_entity.type
_entity.pdbx_description
1 polymer ?
#
loop_
_entity_poly.entity_id
_entity_poly.type
_entity_poly.pdbx_seq_one_letter_code
_entity_poly.pdbx_strand_id
1 'polypeptide(L)'
;MIVVSDMMGTLTTGSPFLGLVDWIRHNQSRLRASWYMASITPSYLLAKRGIIDWQAWGQKLMIDSLAYIKNANPENVKHASEWAVEQNLWKKRREDVVARLVKHREDGAKVYIASSVVEPFIEPFARRIGAETIGTPVEIVNGRVRMVGKLVASEKKIEQVLSRLGVGPCGCCLWRYNFGCPSAGARRPPGGGLSRSEVEGHCAGARLGDHGRHAKLWVTRTDILGGVGVQTFRTHDRVEGDARQKPDLTGGLRA
;
A
#
# COMPACT_ATOMS: atom_id res chain seq x y z
N MET A 1 -4.54 3.13 16.73
CA MET A 1 -4.89 3.51 15.33
C MET A 1 -4.48 2.39 14.39
N ILE A 2 -5.19 2.18 13.27
CA ILE A 2 -4.82 1.16 12.27
C ILE A 2 -4.60 1.86 10.94
N VAL A 3 -3.45 1.62 10.31
CA VAL A 3 -3.09 2.18 9.01
C VAL A 3 -2.86 1.04 8.04
N VAL A 4 -3.49 1.10 6.88
CA VAL A 4 -3.38 0.05 5.86
C VAL A 4 -2.93 0.69 4.55
N SER A 5 -1.83 0.21 3.99
CA SER A 5 -1.31 0.67 2.70
C SER A 5 -1.24 -0.47 1.71
N ASP A 6 -1.53 -0.17 0.44
CA ASP A 6 -1.11 -1.06 -0.65
C ASP A 6 0.42 -0.97 -0.80
N MET A 7 1.03 -1.96 -1.45
CA MET A 7 2.46 -2.00 -1.70
C MET A 7 2.80 -1.50 -3.10
N MET A 8 2.23 -2.14 -4.11
CA MET A 8 2.56 -1.90 -5.51
C MET A 8 1.98 -0.57 -5.97
N GLY A 9 2.83 0.32 -6.46
CA GLY A 9 2.41 1.66 -6.91
C GLY A 9 2.12 2.65 -5.78
N THR A 10 2.06 2.20 -4.52
CA THR A 10 1.90 3.08 -3.35
C THR A 10 3.22 3.21 -2.57
N LEU A 11 3.80 2.09 -2.11
CA LEU A 11 5.06 2.08 -1.33
C LEU A 11 6.29 1.91 -2.19
N THR A 12 6.16 1.30 -3.37
CA THR A 12 7.28 1.09 -4.29
C THR A 12 6.80 1.13 -5.73
N THR A 13 7.69 1.61 -6.61
CA THR A 13 7.53 1.49 -8.07
C THR A 13 8.30 0.29 -8.63
N GLY A 14 8.94 -0.50 -7.76
CA GLY A 14 9.62 -1.73 -8.12
C GLY A 14 8.65 -2.84 -8.52
N SER A 15 9.21 -3.89 -9.11
CA SER A 15 8.47 -5.07 -9.56
C SER A 15 9.06 -6.33 -8.94
N PRO A 16 8.29 -7.10 -8.17
CA PRO A 16 8.79 -8.34 -7.57
C PRO A 16 9.22 -9.34 -8.65
N PHE A 17 8.52 -9.36 -9.80
CA PHE A 17 8.89 -10.14 -10.98
C PHE A 17 10.32 -9.84 -11.44
N LEU A 18 10.68 -8.56 -11.61
CA LEU A 18 12.04 -8.19 -12.04
C LEU A 18 13.09 -8.57 -11.00
N GLY A 19 12.76 -8.45 -9.71
CA GLY A 19 13.62 -8.94 -8.63
C GLY A 19 13.83 -10.46 -8.69
N LEU A 20 12.77 -11.22 -9.00
CA LEU A 20 12.83 -12.67 -9.10
C LEU A 20 13.64 -13.14 -10.33
N VAL A 21 13.42 -12.53 -11.50
CA VAL A 21 14.22 -12.85 -12.70
C VAL A 21 15.70 -12.54 -12.47
N ASP A 22 16.00 -11.44 -11.80
CA ASP A 22 17.37 -11.10 -11.43
C ASP A 22 17.98 -12.12 -10.45
N TRP A 23 17.20 -12.59 -9.46
CA TRP A 23 17.64 -13.69 -8.59
C TRP A 23 17.93 -14.96 -9.39
N ILE A 24 17.06 -15.35 -10.32
CA ILE A 24 17.26 -16.53 -11.19
C ILE A 24 18.53 -16.40 -12.03
N ARG A 25 18.81 -15.19 -12.54
CA ARG A 25 20.01 -14.89 -13.31
C ARG A 25 21.28 -15.18 -12.51
N HIS A 26 21.29 -14.87 -11.21
CA HIS A 26 22.45 -15.01 -10.34
C HIS A 26 22.54 -16.38 -9.66
N ASN A 27 21.41 -16.99 -9.28
CA ASN A 27 21.36 -18.18 -8.43
C ASN A 27 21.01 -19.46 -9.19
N GLN A 28 20.51 -19.37 -10.43
CA GLN A 28 20.14 -20.56 -11.21
C GLN A 28 20.78 -20.59 -12.60
N SER A 29 20.36 -19.71 -13.50
CA SER A 29 20.86 -19.71 -14.88
C SER A 29 20.56 -18.38 -15.57
N ARG A 30 21.61 -17.78 -16.13
CA ARG A 30 21.52 -16.56 -16.94
C ARG A 30 20.68 -16.77 -18.20
N LEU A 31 20.88 -17.90 -18.90
CA LEU A 31 20.13 -18.25 -20.11
C LEU A 31 18.63 -18.37 -19.82
N ARG A 32 18.27 -18.98 -18.69
CA ARG A 32 16.87 -19.12 -18.28
C ARG A 32 16.24 -17.76 -17.96
N ALA A 33 16.94 -16.90 -17.22
CA ALA A 33 16.47 -15.55 -16.95
C ALA A 33 16.26 -14.74 -18.25
N SER A 34 17.20 -14.82 -19.19
CA SER A 34 17.06 -14.21 -20.52
C SER A 34 15.86 -14.77 -21.29
N TRP A 35 15.64 -16.08 -21.24
CA TRP A 35 14.49 -16.72 -21.88
C TRP A 35 13.15 -16.28 -21.28
N TYR A 36 13.05 -16.16 -19.95
CA TYR A 36 11.84 -15.63 -19.30
C TYR A 36 11.56 -14.19 -19.73
N MET A 37 12.57 -13.33 -19.78
CA MET A 37 12.39 -11.97 -20.29
C MET A 37 11.93 -11.96 -21.74
N ALA A 38 12.54 -12.79 -22.58
CA ALA A 38 12.18 -12.90 -23.99
C ALA A 38 10.74 -13.40 -24.18
N SER A 39 10.29 -14.39 -23.40
CA SER A 39 8.94 -14.97 -23.53
C SER A 39 7.83 -14.01 -23.08
N ILE A 40 8.12 -13.10 -22.14
CA ILE A 40 7.15 -12.12 -21.64
C ILE A 40 7.09 -10.87 -22.53
N THR A 41 8.18 -10.54 -23.23
CA THR A 41 8.31 -9.31 -24.04
C THR A 41 7.13 -9.10 -25.01
N PRO A 42 6.67 -10.10 -25.79
CA PRO A 42 5.52 -9.91 -26.67
C PRO A 42 4.24 -9.49 -25.92
N SER A 43 3.93 -10.17 -24.81
CA SER A 43 2.74 -9.87 -24.00
C SER A 43 2.84 -8.49 -23.33
N TYR A 44 4.03 -8.08 -22.89
CA TYR A 44 4.28 -6.75 -22.36
C TYR A 44 3.98 -5.65 -23.39
N LEU A 45 4.41 -5.85 -24.64
CA LEU A 45 4.14 -4.88 -25.71
C LEU A 45 2.65 -4.75 -26.00
N LEU A 46 1.91 -5.86 -25.97
CA LEU A 46 0.45 -5.85 -26.11
C LEU A 46 -0.22 -5.12 -24.95
N ALA A 47 0.19 -5.39 -23.71
CA ALA A 47 -0.35 -4.74 -22.52
C ALA A 47 -0.07 -3.24 -22.53
N LYS A 48 1.16 -2.85 -22.88
CA LYS A 48 1.57 -1.43 -22.96
C LYS A 48 0.81 -0.65 -24.02
N ARG A 49 0.39 -1.30 -25.11
CA ARG A 49 -0.44 -0.70 -26.17
C ARG A 49 -1.94 -0.69 -25.82
N GLY A 50 -2.32 -1.20 -24.65
CA GLY A 50 -3.73 -1.28 -24.23
C GLY A 50 -4.55 -2.34 -24.98
N ILE A 51 -3.88 -3.27 -25.68
CA ILE A 51 -4.55 -4.37 -26.40
C ILE A 51 -5.06 -5.43 -25.41
N ILE A 52 -4.30 -5.66 -24.34
CA ILE A 52 -4.71 -6.50 -23.21
C ILE A 52 -4.71 -5.68 -21.93
N ASP A 53 -5.56 -6.08 -20.98
CA ASP A 53 -5.68 -5.39 -19.70
C ASP A 53 -4.37 -5.42 -18.92
N TRP A 54 -3.85 -4.24 -18.59
CA TRP A 54 -2.54 -4.07 -17.94
C TRP A 54 -2.51 -4.71 -16.55
N GLN A 55 -3.60 -4.58 -15.79
CA GLN A 55 -3.69 -5.06 -14.42
C GLN A 55 -3.76 -6.60 -14.37
N ALA A 56 -4.62 -7.20 -15.17
CA ALA A 56 -4.77 -8.64 -15.31
C ALA A 56 -3.48 -9.28 -15.85
N TRP A 57 -2.83 -8.65 -16.83
CA TRP A 57 -1.53 -9.09 -17.33
C TRP A 57 -0.46 -9.10 -16.22
N GLY A 58 -0.35 -8.00 -15.45
CA GLY A 58 0.62 -7.90 -14.37
C GLY A 58 0.38 -8.90 -13.23
N GLN A 59 -0.89 -9.13 -12.85
CA GLN A 59 -1.26 -10.14 -11.85
C GLN A 59 -0.94 -11.55 -12.34
N LYS A 60 -1.32 -11.89 -13.57
CA LYS A 60 -1.00 -13.19 -14.18
C LYS A 60 0.50 -13.42 -14.24
N LEU A 61 1.25 -12.41 -14.69
CA LEU A 61 2.71 -12.48 -14.76
C LEU A 61 3.33 -12.77 -13.39
N MET A 62 2.84 -12.09 -12.35
CA MET A 62 3.29 -12.33 -10.97
C MET A 62 3.03 -13.77 -10.53
N ILE A 63 1.85 -14.32 -10.80
CA ILE A 63 1.52 -15.72 -10.48
C ILE A 63 2.41 -16.69 -11.25
N ASP A 64 2.50 -16.52 -12.57
CA ASP A 64 3.27 -17.41 -13.45
C ASP A 64 4.76 -17.42 -13.05
N SER A 65 5.28 -16.29 -12.58
CA SER A 65 6.67 -16.16 -12.15
C SER A 65 7.03 -17.02 -10.93
N LEU A 66 6.07 -17.39 -10.08
CA LEU A 66 6.31 -18.28 -8.94
C LEU A 66 6.84 -19.65 -9.39
N ALA A 67 6.40 -20.11 -10.57
CA ALA A 67 6.85 -21.37 -11.16
C ALA A 67 8.28 -21.30 -11.71
N TYR A 68 8.92 -20.12 -11.74
CA TYR A 68 10.26 -19.95 -12.29
C TYR A 68 11.35 -20.37 -11.31
N ILE A 69 11.03 -20.44 -10.00
CA ILE A 69 11.93 -20.98 -8.98
C ILE A 69 11.98 -22.51 -9.16
N LYS A 70 13.02 -23.00 -9.83
CA LYS A 70 13.26 -24.46 -9.94
C LYS A 70 13.57 -25.05 -8.56
N ASN A 71 13.01 -26.23 -8.27
CA ASN A 71 13.22 -26.96 -7.02
C ASN A 71 12.96 -26.06 -5.80
N ALA A 72 11.80 -25.39 -5.81
CA ALA A 72 11.40 -24.52 -4.74
C ALA A 72 11.39 -25.28 -3.42
N ASN A 73 12.19 -24.79 -2.48
CA ASN A 73 12.18 -25.17 -1.08
C ASN A 73 12.02 -23.88 -0.25
N PRO A 74 11.68 -23.97 1.05
CA PRO A 74 11.43 -22.79 1.87
C PRO A 74 12.61 -21.80 1.88
N GLU A 75 13.84 -22.31 1.88
CA GLU A 75 15.07 -21.50 1.89
C GLU A 75 15.26 -20.69 0.60
N ASN A 76 15.09 -21.33 -0.56
CA ASN A 76 15.20 -20.67 -1.87
C ASN A 76 14.11 -19.62 -2.05
N VAL A 77 12.87 -19.91 -1.63
CA VAL A 77 11.76 -18.95 -1.72
C VAL A 77 12.04 -17.75 -0.81
N LYS A 78 12.52 -17.98 0.41
CA LYS A 78 12.92 -16.92 1.33
C LYS A 78 14.05 -16.07 0.74
N HIS A 79 15.12 -16.70 0.26
CA HIS A 79 16.27 -16.00 -0.33
C HIS A 79 15.87 -15.20 -1.59
N ALA A 80 15.06 -15.78 -2.47
CA ALA A 80 14.55 -15.09 -3.65
C ALA A 80 13.67 -13.88 -3.28
N SER A 81 12.89 -14.01 -2.20
CA SER A 81 12.04 -12.93 -1.71
C SER A 81 12.86 -11.78 -1.10
N GLU A 82 13.85 -12.10 -0.27
CA GLU A 82 14.80 -11.13 0.29
C GLU A 82 15.56 -10.41 -0.83
N TRP A 83 16.09 -11.15 -1.81
CA TRP A 83 16.75 -10.60 -2.98
C TRP A 83 15.85 -9.66 -3.78
N ALA A 84 14.61 -10.06 -4.07
CA ALA A 84 13.67 -9.24 -4.83
C ALA A 84 13.37 -7.92 -4.10
N VAL A 85 13.25 -7.97 -2.77
CA VAL A 85 13.08 -6.76 -1.95
C VAL A 85 14.33 -5.89 -2.01
N GLU A 86 15.51 -6.45 -1.79
CA GLU A 86 16.76 -5.70 -1.72
C GLU A 86 17.19 -5.09 -3.04
N GLN A 87 17.14 -5.88 -4.10
CA GLN A 87 17.67 -5.48 -5.39
C GLN A 87 16.67 -4.68 -6.22
N ASN A 88 15.37 -4.76 -5.92
CA ASN A 88 14.33 -4.08 -6.69
C ASN A 88 13.43 -3.20 -5.84
N LEU A 89 12.66 -3.79 -4.91
CA LEU A 89 11.54 -3.10 -4.28
C LEU A 89 11.98 -1.98 -3.33
N TRP A 90 13.04 -2.21 -2.55
CA TRP A 90 13.57 -1.27 -1.58
C TRP A 90 14.33 -0.12 -2.23
N LYS A 91 15.11 -0.40 -3.29
CA LYS A 91 15.80 0.63 -4.08
C LYS A 91 14.82 1.60 -4.76
N LYS A 92 13.62 1.09 -5.11
CA LYS A 92 12.56 1.87 -5.79
C LYS A 92 11.41 2.25 -4.85
N ARG A 93 11.65 2.22 -3.54
CA ARG A 93 10.66 2.62 -2.53
C ARG A 93 10.37 4.11 -2.63
N ARG A 94 9.15 4.51 -2.31
CA ARG A 94 8.75 5.90 -2.14
C ARG A 94 9.06 6.32 -0.72
N GLU A 95 10.20 6.99 -0.54
CA GLU A 95 10.74 7.33 0.78
C GLU A 95 9.78 8.18 1.61
N ASP A 96 9.06 9.10 0.98
CA ASP A 96 8.06 9.96 1.63
C ASP A 96 6.86 9.17 2.19
N VAL A 97 6.38 8.15 1.45
CA VAL A 97 5.26 7.31 1.89
C VAL A 97 5.72 6.36 2.99
N VAL A 98 6.91 5.77 2.82
CA VAL A 98 7.52 4.89 3.83
C VAL A 98 7.77 5.64 5.13
N ALA A 99 8.34 6.84 5.08
CA ALA A 99 8.59 7.67 6.26
C ALA A 99 7.28 8.00 7.01
N ARG A 100 6.20 8.29 6.29
CA ARG A 100 4.87 8.51 6.90
C ARG A 100 4.33 7.27 7.60
N LEU A 101 4.46 6.08 7.00
CA LEU A 101 4.06 4.83 7.66
C LEU A 101 4.90 4.53 8.90
N VAL A 102 6.21 4.74 8.82
CA VAL A 102 7.12 4.57 9.96
C VAL A 102 6.75 5.52 11.10
N LYS A 103 6.46 6.79 10.78
CA LYS A 103 5.98 7.77 11.76
C LYS A 103 4.68 7.31 12.43
N HIS A 104 3.69 6.87 11.65
CA HIS A 104 2.45 6.35 12.23
C HIS A 104 2.68 5.18 13.18
N ARG A 105 3.59 4.26 12.85
CA ARG A 105 3.97 3.16 13.72
C ARG A 105 4.63 3.66 15.01
N GLU A 106 5.54 4.61 14.92
CA GLU A 106 6.22 5.24 16.07
C GLU A 106 5.23 5.98 16.98
N ASP A 107 4.19 6.59 16.40
CA ASP A 107 3.06 7.18 17.13
C ASP A 107 2.10 6.13 17.74
N GLY A 108 2.46 4.83 17.71
CA GLY A 108 1.70 3.73 18.30
C GLY A 108 0.59 3.15 17.41
N ALA A 109 0.58 3.44 16.11
CA ALA A 109 -0.36 2.79 15.19
C ALA A 109 0.09 1.37 14.82
N LYS A 110 -0.90 0.48 14.61
CA LYS A 110 -0.66 -0.80 13.93
C LYS A 110 -0.67 -0.55 12.43
N VAL A 111 0.42 -0.89 11.76
CA VAL A 111 0.59 -0.67 10.32
C VAL A 111 0.52 -2.01 9.59
N TYR A 112 -0.33 -2.06 8.57
CA TYR A 112 -0.53 -3.23 7.72
C TYR A 112 -0.21 -2.89 6.26
N ILE A 113 0.42 -3.82 5.56
CA ILE A 113 0.55 -3.80 4.10
C ILE A 113 -0.42 -4.81 3.51
N ALA A 114 -1.41 -4.33 2.76
CA ALA A 114 -2.41 -5.17 2.10
C ALA A 114 -2.18 -5.19 0.59
N SER A 115 -1.55 -6.25 0.09
CA SER A 115 -1.13 -6.36 -1.32
C SER A 115 -1.72 -7.61 -1.98
N SER A 116 -1.98 -7.51 -3.28
CA SER A 116 -2.34 -8.69 -4.09
C SER A 116 -1.11 -9.50 -4.50
N VAL A 117 0.09 -9.03 -4.13
CA VAL A 117 1.33 -9.78 -4.26
C VAL A 117 1.34 -10.93 -3.26
N VAL A 118 2.02 -12.00 -3.62
CA VAL A 118 2.21 -13.17 -2.78
C VAL A 118 2.99 -12.83 -1.51
N GLU A 119 2.58 -13.44 -0.40
CA GLU A 119 3.03 -13.06 0.94
C GLU A 119 4.56 -13.11 1.14
N PRO A 120 5.30 -14.13 0.67
CA PRO A 120 6.75 -14.19 0.90
C PRO A 120 7.52 -13.00 0.33
N PHE A 121 7.04 -12.41 -0.77
CA PHE A 121 7.73 -11.30 -1.44
C PHE A 121 7.43 -9.93 -0.82
N ILE A 122 6.41 -9.83 0.03
CA ILE A 122 6.05 -8.59 0.73
C ILE A 122 6.56 -8.58 2.16
N GLU A 123 6.72 -9.76 2.78
CA GLU A 123 7.13 -9.90 4.17
C GLU A 123 8.49 -9.25 4.49
N PRO A 124 9.57 -9.43 3.68
CA PRO A 124 10.85 -8.78 3.98
C PRO A 124 10.78 -7.25 3.85
N PHE A 125 9.91 -6.72 2.98
CA PHE A 125 9.69 -5.29 2.85
C PHE A 125 8.97 -4.74 4.09
N ALA A 126 7.90 -5.42 4.52
CA ALA A 126 7.10 -5.02 5.66
C ALA A 126 7.90 -5.06 6.98
N ARG A 127 8.72 -6.09 7.15
CA ARG A 127 9.62 -6.25 8.29
C ARG A 127 10.56 -5.06 8.46
N ARG A 128 11.09 -4.52 7.36
CA ARG A 128 11.99 -3.35 7.39
C ARG A 128 11.32 -2.08 7.92
N ILE A 129 10.02 -1.94 7.73
CA ILE A 129 9.25 -0.79 8.23
C ILE A 129 8.48 -1.11 9.51
N GLY A 130 8.61 -2.32 10.06
CA GLY A 130 7.86 -2.78 11.24
C GLY A 130 6.34 -2.84 10.99
N ALA A 131 5.92 -3.23 9.79
CA ALA A 131 4.52 -3.44 9.43
C ALA A 131 4.18 -4.94 9.34
N GLU A 132 2.91 -5.28 9.54
CA GLU A 132 2.35 -6.61 9.32
C GLU A 132 1.87 -6.77 7.87
N THR A 133 1.87 -7.99 7.34
CA THR A 133 1.48 -8.26 5.94
C THR A 133 0.16 -8.98 5.82
N ILE A 134 -0.60 -8.59 4.80
CA ILE A 134 -1.80 -9.28 4.34
C ILE A 134 -1.63 -9.47 2.83
N GLY A 135 -1.03 -10.60 2.49
CA GLY A 135 -0.74 -11.02 1.12
C GLY A 135 -1.52 -12.27 0.72
N THR A 136 -1.31 -12.71 -0.52
CA THR A 136 -1.84 -14.01 -0.96
C THR A 136 -0.92 -15.12 -0.41
N PRO A 137 -1.44 -16.05 0.41
CA PRO A 137 -0.64 -17.14 0.95
C PRO A 137 -0.18 -18.07 -0.17
N VAL A 138 1.01 -18.66 0.00
CA VAL A 138 1.58 -19.64 -0.93
C VAL A 138 2.02 -20.89 -0.19
N GLU A 139 2.00 -22.00 -0.90
CA GLU A 139 2.49 -23.29 -0.48
C GLU A 139 3.53 -23.81 -1.47
N ILE A 140 4.39 -24.72 -1.02
CA ILE A 140 5.36 -25.39 -1.88
C ILE A 140 4.89 -26.83 -2.09
N VAL A 141 4.53 -27.17 -3.31
CA VAL A 141 4.04 -28.50 -3.69
C VAL A 141 4.89 -29.05 -4.83
N ASN A 142 5.50 -30.22 -4.62
CA ASN A 142 6.36 -30.89 -5.60
C ASN A 142 7.50 -30.00 -6.13
N GLY A 143 8.14 -29.25 -5.23
CA GLY A 143 9.24 -28.35 -5.59
C GLY A 143 8.82 -27.14 -6.43
N ARG A 144 7.54 -26.75 -6.38
CA ARG A 144 7.00 -25.57 -7.05
C ARG A 144 6.18 -24.74 -6.07
N VAL A 145 6.33 -23.41 -6.15
CA VAL A 145 5.50 -22.48 -5.36
C VAL A 145 4.13 -22.36 -6.03
N ARG A 146 3.06 -22.51 -5.25
CA ARG A 146 1.66 -22.37 -5.67
C ARG A 146 0.93 -21.46 -4.71
N MET A 147 -0.07 -20.73 -5.21
CA MET A 147 -0.95 -19.95 -4.33
C MET A 147 -1.94 -20.87 -3.63
N VAL A 148 -2.21 -20.58 -2.36
CA VAL A 148 -3.29 -21.24 -1.61
C VAL A 148 -4.57 -20.44 -1.83
N GLY A 149 -5.50 -21.00 -2.60
CA GLY A 149 -6.81 -20.40 -2.86
C GLY A 149 -6.83 -19.37 -4.00
N LYS A 150 -7.87 -18.51 -3.99
CA LYS A 150 -8.06 -17.47 -5.02
C LYS A 150 -7.24 -16.22 -4.67
N LEU A 151 -6.71 -15.55 -5.69
CA LEU A 151 -5.98 -14.30 -5.54
C LEU A 151 -6.83 -13.27 -4.78
N VAL A 152 -6.22 -12.59 -3.80
CA VAL A 152 -6.90 -11.58 -3.00
C VAL A 152 -7.08 -10.32 -3.86
N ALA A 153 -8.22 -10.25 -4.56
CA ALA A 153 -8.64 -9.08 -5.31
C ALA A 153 -9.01 -7.92 -4.36
N SER A 154 -9.00 -6.69 -4.88
CA SER A 154 -9.14 -5.43 -4.12
C SER A 154 -10.27 -5.39 -3.10
N GLU A 155 -11.44 -5.93 -3.41
CA GLU A 155 -12.60 -5.93 -2.49
C GLU A 155 -12.40 -6.91 -1.33
N LYS A 156 -11.81 -8.08 -1.61
CA LYS A 156 -11.48 -9.09 -0.59
C LYS A 156 -10.34 -8.67 0.32
N LYS A 157 -9.48 -7.72 -0.10
CA LYS A 157 -8.41 -7.19 0.75
C LYS A 157 -8.99 -6.54 1.99
N ILE A 158 -10.00 -5.68 1.84
CA ILE A 158 -10.62 -4.96 2.95
C ILE A 158 -11.37 -5.95 3.84
N GLU A 159 -12.11 -6.90 3.26
CA GLU A 159 -12.80 -7.94 4.04
C GLU A 159 -11.81 -8.81 4.84
N GLN A 160 -10.68 -9.20 4.26
CA GLN A 160 -9.65 -9.97 4.96
C GLN A 160 -8.96 -9.15 6.05
N VAL A 161 -8.67 -7.87 5.79
CA VAL A 161 -8.15 -6.95 6.80
C VAL A 161 -9.15 -6.83 7.95
N LEU A 162 -10.41 -6.55 7.66
CA LEU A 162 -11.47 -6.39 8.66
C LEU A 162 -11.71 -7.69 9.45
N SER A 163 -11.73 -8.83 8.77
CA SER A 163 -11.89 -10.15 9.39
C SER A 163 -10.71 -10.49 10.32
N ARG A 164 -9.46 -10.30 9.87
CA ARG A 164 -8.26 -10.52 10.70
C ARG A 164 -8.19 -9.57 11.90
N LEU A 165 -8.71 -8.35 11.76
CA LEU A 165 -8.76 -7.36 12.83
C LEU A 165 -9.95 -7.53 13.77
N GLY A 166 -10.88 -8.47 13.50
CA GLY A 166 -12.11 -8.62 14.28
C GLY A 166 -13.02 -7.39 14.22
N VAL A 167 -12.92 -6.57 13.16
CA VAL A 167 -13.71 -5.36 12.97
C VAL A 167 -14.87 -5.70 12.05
N GLY A 168 -16.11 -5.64 12.54
CA GLY A 168 -17.29 -5.75 11.68
C GLY A 168 -17.33 -4.58 10.68
N PRO A 169 -17.79 -4.80 9.42
CA PRO A 169 -17.95 -3.72 8.46
C PRO A 169 -18.93 -2.69 9.02
N CYS A 170 -18.43 -1.53 9.43
CA CYS A 170 -19.27 -0.44 9.88
C CYS A 170 -19.94 0.18 8.64
N GLY A 171 -21.27 0.21 8.59
CA GLY A 171 -22.05 0.58 7.40
C GLY A 171 -21.72 1.95 6.79
N CYS A 172 -21.06 2.85 7.54
CA CYS A 172 -20.60 4.15 7.04
C CYS A 172 -19.26 4.12 6.27
N CYS A 173 -18.37 3.16 6.54
CA CYS A 173 -17.01 3.17 5.97
C CYS A 173 -16.92 2.57 4.56
N LEU A 174 -17.87 1.72 4.17
CA LEU A 174 -17.85 1.03 2.88
C LEU A 174 -18.32 1.92 1.71
N TRP A 175 -19.09 2.97 2.00
CA TRP A 175 -19.84 3.72 0.99
C TRP A 175 -19.17 4.97 0.44
N ARG A 176 -18.00 5.38 0.95
CA ARG A 176 -17.27 6.49 0.34
C ARG A 176 -16.51 6.11 -0.94
N TYR A 177 -16.61 4.85 -1.35
CA TYR A 177 -15.85 4.28 -2.46
C TYR A 177 -16.47 4.43 -3.85
N ASN A 178 -17.71 4.92 -4.04
CA ASN A 178 -18.14 5.28 -5.40
C ASN A 178 -19.32 6.25 -5.60
N PHE A 179 -20.18 6.52 -4.62
CA PHE A 179 -21.21 7.54 -4.76
C PHE A 179 -21.46 8.20 -3.41
N GLY A 180 -21.63 9.52 -3.39
CA GLY A 180 -21.90 10.28 -2.16
C GLY A 180 -22.96 9.60 -1.30
N CYS A 181 -22.71 9.55 0.01
CA CYS A 181 -23.57 8.90 0.99
C CYS A 181 -25.02 9.43 0.88
N PRO A 182 -26.01 8.61 0.44
CA PRO A 182 -27.38 9.08 0.23
C PRO A 182 -28.17 9.27 1.53
N SER A 183 -27.64 8.81 2.67
CA SER A 183 -28.41 8.69 3.91
C SER A 183 -28.31 9.89 4.86
N ALA A 184 -27.70 11.01 4.45
CA ALA A 184 -27.90 12.28 5.14
C ALA A 184 -29.20 12.94 4.63
N GLY A 185 -30.34 12.37 5.01
CA GLY A 185 -31.67 13.01 4.92
C GLY A 185 -31.83 14.19 5.89
N ALA A 186 -30.78 15.00 6.06
CA ALA A 186 -30.85 16.26 6.77
C ALA A 186 -31.20 17.34 5.75
N ARG A 187 -32.40 17.94 5.88
CA ARG A 187 -32.79 19.13 5.12
C ARG A 187 -31.66 20.15 5.25
N ARG A 188 -31.06 20.54 4.12
CA ARG A 188 -30.14 21.68 4.08
C ARG A 188 -30.90 22.91 4.56
N PRO A 189 -30.49 23.59 5.66
CA PRO A 189 -30.95 24.95 5.89
C PRO A 189 -30.44 25.82 4.73
N PRO A 190 -31.28 26.70 4.16
CA PRO A 190 -30.82 27.61 3.11
C PRO A 190 -29.92 28.67 3.75
N GLY A 191 -28.65 28.70 3.33
CA GLY A 191 -27.70 29.75 3.69
C GLY A 191 -26.82 29.42 4.90
N GLY A 192 -25.71 28.73 4.66
CA GLY A 192 -24.65 28.56 5.64
C GLY A 192 -23.67 27.47 5.21
N GLY A 193 -22.45 27.86 4.82
CA GLY A 193 -21.37 26.89 4.61
C GLY A 193 -20.99 26.28 5.95
N LEU A 194 -21.03 24.94 6.04
CA LEU A 194 -20.55 24.21 7.21
C LEU A 194 -19.05 24.46 7.40
N SER A 195 -18.67 24.80 8.62
CA SER A 195 -17.27 24.90 9.02
C SER A 195 -16.63 23.51 9.05
N ARG A 196 -15.32 23.42 8.77
CA ARG A 196 -14.56 22.16 8.73
C ARG A 196 -14.66 21.34 10.03
N SER A 197 -14.86 22.01 11.17
CA SER A 197 -15.07 21.40 12.49
C SER A 197 -16.38 20.61 12.61
N GLU A 198 -17.43 20.96 11.87
CA GLU A 198 -18.72 20.25 11.93
C GLU A 198 -18.73 18.96 11.10
N VAL A 199 -17.88 18.89 10.07
CA VAL A 199 -17.72 17.68 9.24
C VAL A 199 -16.87 16.63 9.96
N GLU A 200 -15.92 17.06 10.82
CA GLU A 200 -15.09 16.14 11.61
C GLU A 200 -15.83 15.50 12.79
N GLY A 201 -16.94 16.11 13.26
CA GLY A 201 -17.78 15.56 14.33
C GLY A 201 -18.68 14.38 13.94
N HIS A 202 -18.90 14.13 12.65
CA HIS A 202 -19.87 13.11 12.17
C HIS A 202 -19.25 11.78 11.75
N CYS A 203 -17.92 11.63 11.79
CA CYS A 203 -17.27 10.33 11.57
C CYS A 203 -17.08 9.59 12.91
N ALA A 204 -18.18 9.19 13.54
CA ALA A 204 -18.13 8.28 14.70
C ALA A 204 -17.65 6.89 14.23
N GLY A 205 -16.48 6.50 14.72
CA GLY A 205 -15.71 5.35 14.23
C GLY A 205 -16.38 3.98 14.39
N ALA A 206 -15.85 3.01 13.65
CA ALA A 206 -16.17 1.60 13.83
C ALA A 206 -15.84 1.16 15.26
N ARG A 207 -16.82 0.58 15.96
CA ARG A 207 -16.62 -0.06 17.26
C ARG A 207 -15.97 -1.43 17.04
N LEU A 208 -14.77 -1.59 17.57
CA LEU A 208 -14.18 -2.91 17.81
C LEU A 208 -14.91 -3.56 18.99
N GLY A 209 -15.14 -4.88 18.92
CA GLY A 209 -15.82 -5.65 19.96
C GLY A 209 -15.29 -5.38 21.37
N ASP A 210 -16.23 -5.31 22.31
CA ASP A 210 -16.18 -5.26 23.79
C ASP A 210 -15.19 -4.34 24.53
N HIS A 211 -14.35 -3.59 23.85
CA HIS A 211 -13.37 -2.72 24.51
C HIS A 211 -13.31 -1.34 23.86
N GLY A 212 -14.40 -0.55 23.96
CA GLY A 212 -14.44 0.92 24.02
C GLY A 212 -13.52 1.80 23.16
N ARG A 213 -12.86 1.25 22.11
CA ARG A 213 -11.81 1.93 21.35
C ARG A 213 -12.31 2.21 19.94
N HIS A 214 -12.31 3.49 19.57
CA HIS A 214 -12.58 3.92 18.21
C HIS A 214 -11.37 3.61 17.31
N ALA A 215 -11.58 2.87 16.22
CA ALA A 215 -10.58 2.65 15.19
C ALA A 215 -10.75 3.70 14.07
N LYS A 216 -9.73 4.54 13.86
CA LYS A 216 -9.60 5.37 12.66
C LYS A 216 -8.86 4.54 11.61
N LEU A 217 -9.52 4.25 10.50
CA LEU A 217 -8.95 3.53 9.36
C LEU A 217 -8.50 4.54 8.31
N TRP A 218 -7.20 4.55 8.01
CA TRP A 218 -6.65 5.28 6.88
C TRP A 218 -6.31 4.31 5.75
N VAL A 219 -6.92 4.54 4.58
CA VAL A 219 -6.63 3.80 3.35
C VAL A 219 -6.08 4.77 2.32
N THR A 220 -4.80 4.63 1.98
CA THR A 220 -4.17 5.39 0.89
C THR A 220 -4.10 4.52 -0.34
N ARG A 221 -4.87 4.89 -1.38
CA ARG A 221 -4.75 4.31 -2.72
C ARG A 221 -4.07 5.35 -3.61
N THR A 222 -2.96 4.99 -4.24
CA THR A 222 -2.43 5.76 -5.38
C THR A 222 -2.73 4.97 -6.64
N ASP A 223 -3.72 5.42 -7.41
CA ASP A 223 -3.96 4.85 -8.73
C ASP A 223 -2.78 5.25 -9.64
N ILE A 224 -1.94 4.27 -9.97
CA ILE A 224 -1.02 4.38 -11.11
C ILE A 224 -1.73 3.77 -12.30
N LEU A 225 -2.51 4.58 -13.00
CA LEU A 225 -2.88 4.30 -14.39
C LEU A 225 -2.60 5.57 -15.20
N GLY A 226 -1.66 5.44 -16.15
CA GLY A 226 -1.24 6.52 -17.03
C GLY A 226 -2.38 6.99 -17.92
N GLY A 227 -3.00 8.08 -17.51
CA GLY A 227 -3.71 9.04 -18.34
C GLY A 227 -3.34 10.42 -17.81
N VAL A 228 -2.89 11.31 -18.68
CA VAL A 228 -2.38 12.65 -18.35
C VAL A 228 -3.31 13.36 -17.35
N GLY A 229 -2.83 13.54 -16.13
CA GLY A 229 -3.60 14.13 -15.03
C GLY A 229 -2.76 14.18 -13.76
N VAL A 230 -1.78 15.09 -13.73
CA VAL A 230 -1.01 15.37 -12.51
C VAL A 230 -1.95 16.06 -11.51
N GLN A 231 -2.54 15.31 -10.58
CA GLN A 231 -3.01 15.88 -9.32
C GLN A 231 -1.87 15.83 -8.30
N THR A 232 -1.06 16.89 -8.30
CA THR A 232 -0.22 17.22 -7.16
C THR A 232 -1.10 17.60 -5.98
N PHE A 233 -1.17 16.73 -4.97
CA PHE A 233 -1.64 17.13 -3.65
C PHE A 233 -0.56 17.99 -3.00
N ARG A 234 -0.78 19.31 -3.01
CA ARG A 234 0.03 20.30 -2.29
C ARG A 234 -0.44 20.32 -0.84
N THR A 235 0.28 19.68 0.07
CA THR A 235 0.08 19.93 1.50
C THR A 235 0.73 21.27 1.83
N HIS A 236 -0.09 22.30 2.02
CA HIS A 236 0.35 23.53 2.67
C HIS A 236 0.46 23.25 4.18
N ASP A 237 1.67 22.97 4.65
CA ASP A 237 1.98 23.11 6.07
C ASP A 237 2.03 24.61 6.38
N ARG A 238 0.93 25.12 6.96
CA ARG A 238 0.90 26.45 7.56
C ARG A 238 1.52 26.31 8.94
N VAL A 239 2.77 26.74 9.08
CA VAL A 239 3.40 26.97 10.38
C VAL A 239 2.63 28.11 11.05
N GLU A 240 1.77 27.79 12.01
CA GLU A 240 1.26 28.78 12.97
C GLU A 240 2.41 29.12 13.93
N GLY A 241 3.12 30.21 13.61
CA GLY A 241 4.06 30.84 14.50
C GLY A 241 3.32 31.66 15.55
N ASP A 242 3.43 31.22 16.80
CA ASP A 242 2.98 31.90 18.01
C ASP A 242 3.73 33.24 18.16
N ALA A 243 3.06 34.34 17.82
CA ALA A 243 3.59 35.69 18.02
C ALA A 243 3.34 36.15 19.46
N ARG A 244 4.25 35.83 20.38
CA ARG A 244 4.35 36.48 21.69
C ARG A 244 5.65 37.28 21.83
N GLN A 245 5.43 38.55 22.16
CA GLN A 245 6.30 39.49 22.89
C GLN A 245 7.63 39.92 22.23
N LYS A 246 7.57 41.11 21.62
CA LYS A 246 8.71 42.03 21.51
C LYS A 246 9.08 42.54 22.92
N PRO A 247 10.34 42.50 23.34
CA PRO A 247 10.84 43.42 24.35
C PRO A 247 11.14 44.78 23.72
N ASP A 248 10.72 45.79 24.47
CA ASP A 248 10.91 47.22 24.27
C ASP A 248 12.41 47.58 24.34
N LEU A 249 12.93 48.27 23.33
CA LEU A 249 14.27 48.84 23.33
C LEU A 249 14.15 50.37 23.22
N THR A 250 13.77 50.98 24.34
CA THR A 250 14.01 52.40 24.61
C THR A 250 14.90 52.55 25.84
N GLY A 251 16.06 53.15 25.62
CA GLY A 251 16.99 53.64 26.65
C GLY A 251 18.42 53.31 26.25
N GLY A 252 19.35 54.26 26.11
CA GLY A 252 19.36 55.69 26.27
C GLY A 252 20.80 56.14 26.06
N LEU A 253 21.00 57.33 25.46
CA LEU A 253 22.30 57.98 25.34
C LEU A 253 22.89 58.32 26.73
N ARG A 254 24.24 58.31 26.81
CA ARG A 254 25.20 59.05 27.68
C ARG A 254 26.29 58.06 28.12
N ALA A 255 27.59 58.31 28.02
CA ALA A 255 28.39 59.49 27.68
C ALA A 255 29.69 59.03 27.00
#